data_AF-E9UPH3-F1
#
_entry.id   AF-E9UPH3-F1
#
_cell.length_a   1.000
_cell.length_b   1.000
_cell.length_c   1.000
_cell.angle_alpha   90.00
_cell.angle_beta   90.00
_cell.angle_gamma   90.00
#
_symmetry.space_group_name_H-M   'P 1'
#
loop_
_entity.id
_entity.type
_entity.pdbx_description
1 polymer ?
#
loop_
_entity_poly.entity_id
_entity_poly.type
_entity_poly.pdbx_seq_one_letter_code
_entity_poly.pdbx_strand_id
1 'polypeptide(L)'
;MERPWPLTGRDEELRRVAAAIRPGAAGVIVAGPAGVGKTRLAREALAGCVRRGETVVFAQGSTAARPFPLGAFAGLLDVPPGEAAETIGRALDQLGRQLPLVLAVDDAHLLDEHSAIVVHRVVARRLAPVLITLRTGETAPDIVTSLWKDDHLPRLELAPLDAEESTQLIARVLGGPVDTASAHRLWTMTEGSPLFLRHLLAGEVAAGRFTPASGIWRWTSEPTISPELAGLLEREIGDLAAGVRDVVDMVALAEPVAVPTLSALASAQDVEEAESLGLVRTDGVVARLAHPLYGEVRRAAMGTLRARRLRGRVAQTLDPEPDPIPRAVLTLDSDLPPEPALFVRAAEAATRMYDLPLAERQAHAAADTGDFAARVGHAAALSWLSRGEEAETKHLDLVEGAPDPGTLAMVQLHRAGNLLFTMARPDRARLALAAAEATGAAPAHAAAMSLVLDVAEGDFAGVLDRAPQLLRGSLPDDLAGILVASAASAAAAVTGEEELLDEAAVVGGLTADRAPTVIPGFGLADFQVLGHRLAGTPDRGADLARRMRAASADLPGPARLMGLVVAGHAALACGRVDDALVSLREAWAGFDGSLFPLLIFSHAFVGVIRPARLPATVCVHAGLLSLVPY
;
A
#
# COMPACT_ATOMS: atom_id res chain seq x y z
N MET A 1 -7.77 -14.45 -19.18
CA MET A 1 -6.99 -13.28 -19.64
C MET A 1 -6.04 -13.74 -20.75
N GLU A 2 -6.47 -13.69 -22.02
CA GLU A 2 -5.68 -14.18 -23.17
C GLU A 2 -4.98 -13.06 -23.97
N ARG A 3 -5.04 -11.80 -23.51
CA ARG A 3 -4.27 -10.72 -24.15
C ARG A 3 -2.81 -10.76 -23.67
N PRO A 4 -1.82 -10.56 -24.57
CA PRO A 4 -0.44 -10.39 -24.16
C PRO A 4 -0.32 -9.18 -23.24
N TRP A 5 0.38 -9.34 -22.12
CA TRP A 5 0.65 -8.23 -21.20
C TRP A 5 1.36 -7.07 -21.94
N PRO A 6 0.89 -5.82 -21.77
CA PRO A 6 1.48 -4.68 -22.45
C PRO A 6 2.88 -4.40 -21.92
N LEU A 7 3.75 -3.87 -22.78
CA LEU A 7 5.02 -3.30 -22.35
C LEU A 7 4.76 -1.86 -21.89
N THR A 8 4.89 -1.60 -20.60
CA THR A 8 4.62 -0.29 -19.96
C THR A 8 5.84 0.12 -19.13
N GLY A 9 6.15 1.42 -19.09
CA GLY A 9 7.30 1.94 -18.33
C GLY A 9 8.67 1.56 -18.91
N ARG A 10 8.77 1.22 -20.20
CA ARG A 10 10.03 0.74 -20.82
C ARG A 10 10.41 1.46 -22.11
N ASP A 11 9.84 2.64 -22.34
CA ASP A 11 10.00 3.36 -23.60
C ASP A 11 11.42 3.89 -23.79
N GLU A 12 12.12 4.22 -22.71
CA GLU A 12 13.52 4.66 -22.78
C GLU A 12 14.47 3.49 -23.03
N GLU A 13 14.33 2.41 -22.26
CA GLU A 13 15.15 1.21 -22.41
C GLU A 13 14.94 0.57 -23.77
N LEU A 14 13.69 0.53 -24.26
CA LEU A 14 13.39 0.03 -25.60
C LEU A 14 14.07 0.88 -26.68
N ARG A 15 14.06 2.22 -26.55
CA ARG A 15 14.78 3.11 -27.48
C ARG A 15 16.29 2.87 -27.44
N ARG A 16 16.88 2.70 -26.26
CA ARG A 16 18.32 2.43 -26.10
C ARG A 16 18.72 1.09 -26.71
N VAL A 17 17.97 0.02 -26.42
CA VAL A 17 18.20 -1.31 -27.00
C VAL A 17 18.03 -1.27 -28.52
N ALA A 18 16.95 -0.68 -29.01
CA ALA A 18 16.68 -0.57 -30.44
C ALA A 18 17.76 0.24 -31.19
N ALA A 19 18.39 1.23 -30.56
CA ALA A 19 19.53 1.95 -31.13
C ALA A 19 20.80 1.11 -31.17
N ALA A 20 21.04 0.29 -30.14
CA ALA A 20 22.23 -0.53 -29.99
C ALA A 20 22.25 -1.79 -30.88
N ILE A 21 21.10 -2.18 -31.44
CA ILE A 21 20.97 -3.32 -32.37
C ILE A 21 20.73 -2.90 -33.83
N ARG A 22 21.02 -1.64 -34.19
CA ARG A 22 20.95 -1.19 -35.59
C ARG A 22 22.09 -1.78 -36.43
N PRO A 23 21.92 -1.89 -37.76
CA PRO A 23 23.02 -2.25 -38.66
C PRO A 23 24.26 -1.38 -38.41
N GLY A 24 25.41 -2.01 -38.19
CA GLY A 24 26.68 -1.34 -37.90
C GLY A 24 26.95 -1.04 -36.41
N ALA A 25 25.99 -1.29 -35.51
CA ALA A 25 26.21 -1.24 -34.07
C ALA A 25 26.86 -2.54 -33.55
N ALA A 26 27.50 -2.47 -32.38
CA ALA A 26 28.12 -3.63 -31.75
C ALA A 26 27.10 -4.54 -31.03
N GLY A 27 26.06 -3.94 -30.43
CA GLY A 27 25.10 -4.64 -29.59
C GLY A 27 24.94 -4.00 -28.20
N VAL A 28 24.27 -4.70 -27.30
CA VAL A 28 24.05 -4.30 -25.90
C VAL A 28 23.83 -5.51 -25.01
N ILE A 29 24.24 -5.39 -23.75
CA ILE A 29 23.92 -6.35 -22.69
C ILE A 29 22.84 -5.76 -21.80
N VAL A 30 21.73 -6.47 -21.64
CA VAL A 30 20.62 -6.12 -20.75
C VAL A 30 20.71 -7.01 -19.50
N ALA A 31 21.19 -6.44 -18.41
CA ALA A 31 21.26 -7.09 -17.10
C ALA A 31 20.07 -6.67 -16.24
N GLY A 32 19.72 -7.48 -15.24
CA GLY A 32 18.65 -7.14 -14.29
C GLY A 32 18.18 -8.35 -13.48
N PRO A 33 17.39 -8.15 -12.41
CA PRO A 33 16.85 -9.22 -11.58
C PRO A 33 16.00 -10.24 -12.36
N ALA A 34 15.69 -11.39 -11.75
CA ALA A 34 14.73 -12.32 -12.32
C ALA A 34 13.35 -11.67 -12.47
N GLY A 35 12.61 -12.06 -13.51
CA GLY A 35 11.22 -11.60 -13.71
C GLY A 35 11.03 -10.14 -14.14
N VAL A 36 12.09 -9.32 -14.18
CA VAL A 36 12.02 -7.88 -14.52
C VAL A 36 11.58 -7.57 -15.97
N GLY A 37 11.59 -8.58 -16.84
CA GLY A 37 11.11 -8.46 -18.23
C GLY A 37 12.19 -8.33 -19.30
N LYS A 38 13.46 -8.68 -19.02
CA LYS A 38 14.58 -8.63 -19.98
C LYS A 38 14.26 -9.31 -21.32
N THR A 39 13.78 -10.56 -21.29
CA THR A 39 13.37 -11.31 -22.49
C THR A 39 12.24 -10.62 -23.25
N ARG A 40 11.28 -10.00 -22.55
CA ARG A 40 10.16 -9.29 -23.17
C ARG A 40 10.64 -8.02 -23.87
N LEU A 41 11.49 -7.23 -23.21
CA LEU A 41 12.15 -6.05 -23.79
C LEU A 41 12.96 -6.43 -25.04
N ALA A 42 13.73 -7.52 -24.94
CA ALA A 42 14.52 -8.03 -26.06
C ALA A 42 13.65 -8.41 -27.26
N ARG A 43 12.58 -9.18 -27.04
CA ARG A 43 11.64 -9.57 -28.10
C ARG A 43 10.96 -8.37 -28.76
N GLU A 44 10.58 -7.35 -27.99
CA GLU A 44 9.97 -6.13 -28.54
C GLU A 44 10.95 -5.36 -29.44
N ALA A 45 12.21 -5.22 -29.00
CA ALA A 45 13.25 -4.57 -29.80
C ALA A 45 13.55 -5.35 -31.09
N LEU A 46 13.60 -6.68 -31.02
CA LEU A 46 13.84 -7.57 -32.17
C LEU A 46 12.68 -7.56 -33.17
N ALA A 47 11.43 -7.44 -32.71
CA ALA A 47 10.28 -7.27 -33.60
C ALA A 47 10.40 -5.99 -34.45
N GLY A 48 11.07 -4.95 -33.94
CA GLY A 48 11.46 -3.78 -34.72
C GLY A 48 12.48 -4.08 -35.83
N CYS A 49 13.39 -5.03 -35.61
CA CYS A 49 14.43 -5.43 -36.58
C CYS A 49 13.83 -6.28 -37.71
N VAL A 50 12.96 -7.23 -37.38
CA VAL A 50 12.23 -8.05 -38.36
C VAL A 50 11.41 -7.16 -39.31
N ARG A 51 10.75 -6.13 -38.78
CA ARG A 51 10.01 -5.14 -39.60
C ARG A 51 10.90 -4.35 -40.56
N ARG A 52 12.21 -4.25 -40.30
CA ARG A 52 13.20 -3.60 -41.18
C ARG A 52 13.84 -4.59 -42.18
N GLY A 53 13.45 -5.86 -42.15
CA GLY A 53 13.98 -6.90 -43.05
C GLY A 53 15.29 -7.55 -42.57
N GLU A 54 15.63 -7.40 -41.29
CA GLU A 54 16.81 -8.03 -40.68
C GLU A 54 16.47 -9.47 -40.22
N THR A 55 17.40 -10.41 -40.44
CA THR A 55 17.31 -11.78 -39.91
C THR A 55 17.62 -11.77 -38.42
N VAL A 56 16.78 -12.40 -37.60
CA VAL A 56 17.00 -12.53 -36.15
C VAL A 56 17.26 -13.98 -35.79
N VAL A 57 18.41 -14.24 -35.16
CA VAL A 57 18.70 -15.54 -34.52
C VAL A 57 18.58 -15.35 -33.02
N PHE A 58 17.67 -16.10 -32.38
CA PHE A 58 17.40 -16.01 -30.95
C PHE A 58 17.86 -17.28 -30.24
N ALA A 59 19.07 -17.26 -29.68
CA ALA A 59 19.63 -18.33 -28.87
C ALA A 59 19.21 -18.18 -27.40
N GLN A 60 19.04 -19.29 -26.70
CA GLN A 60 18.62 -19.30 -25.29
C GLN A 60 19.54 -20.19 -24.45
N GLY A 61 20.16 -19.61 -23.43
CA GLY A 61 20.88 -20.34 -22.40
C GLY A 61 19.89 -21.11 -21.51
N SER A 62 20.25 -22.36 -21.17
CA SER A 62 19.50 -23.13 -20.19
C SER A 62 20.40 -24.14 -19.50
N THR A 63 20.14 -24.41 -18.22
CA THR A 63 20.89 -25.41 -17.43
C THR A 63 20.83 -26.80 -18.08
N ALA A 64 19.71 -27.15 -18.71
CA ALA A 64 19.53 -28.41 -19.40
C ALA A 64 20.37 -28.52 -20.69
N ALA A 65 20.58 -27.41 -21.40
CA ALA A 65 21.38 -27.38 -22.63
C ALA A 65 22.89 -27.22 -22.38
N ARG A 66 23.29 -26.72 -21.20
CA ARG A 66 24.69 -26.44 -20.83
C ARG A 66 25.67 -27.61 -21.01
N PRO A 67 25.30 -28.90 -20.82
CA PRO A 67 26.19 -30.02 -21.08
C PRO A 67 26.49 -30.28 -22.56
N PHE A 68 25.71 -29.72 -23.48
CA PHE A 68 25.82 -29.98 -24.91
C PHE A 68 26.58 -28.85 -25.63
N PRO A 69 27.60 -29.16 -26.46
CA PRO A 69 28.28 -28.15 -27.27
C PRO A 69 27.31 -27.43 -28.20
N LEU A 70 27.33 -26.10 -28.20
CA LEU A 70 26.38 -25.26 -28.92
C LEU A 70 24.91 -25.49 -28.52
N GLY A 71 24.67 -25.93 -27.28
CA GLY A 71 23.33 -26.23 -26.77
C GLY A 71 22.35 -25.05 -26.89
N ALA A 72 22.83 -23.81 -26.72
CA ALA A 72 22.00 -22.60 -26.88
C ALA A 72 21.59 -22.31 -28.33
N PHE A 73 22.30 -22.89 -29.31
CA PHE A 73 22.05 -22.76 -30.74
C PHE A 73 21.39 -24.01 -31.34
N ALA A 74 21.04 -25.00 -30.51
CA ALA A 74 20.42 -26.24 -30.97
C ALA A 74 19.11 -25.95 -31.72
N GLY A 75 18.99 -26.49 -32.94
CA GLY A 75 17.84 -26.26 -33.83
C GLY A 75 17.82 -24.90 -34.54
N LEU A 76 18.75 -24.00 -34.23
CA LEU A 76 18.94 -22.71 -34.93
C LEU A 76 20.07 -22.80 -35.97
N LEU A 77 21.10 -23.58 -35.66
CA LEU A 77 22.23 -23.85 -36.52
C LEU A 77 22.31 -25.36 -36.82
N ASP A 78 22.75 -25.70 -38.03
CA ASP A 78 22.91 -27.09 -38.47
C ASP A 78 24.39 -27.44 -38.42
N VAL A 79 24.88 -27.66 -37.21
CA VAL A 79 26.29 -27.92 -36.94
C VAL A 79 26.43 -29.30 -36.31
N PRO A 80 26.95 -30.31 -37.04
CA PRO A 80 27.14 -31.63 -36.49
C PRO A 80 28.22 -31.60 -35.39
N PRO A 81 28.12 -32.50 -34.38
CA PRO A 81 29.13 -32.61 -33.34
C PRO A 81 30.49 -32.98 -33.94
N GLY A 82 31.54 -32.33 -33.46
CA GLY A 82 32.89 -32.47 -33.99
C GLY A 82 33.90 -31.79 -33.07
N GLU A 83 35.11 -31.57 -33.56
CA GLU A 83 36.13 -30.82 -32.82
C GLU A 83 35.66 -29.37 -32.57
N ALA A 84 35.93 -28.86 -31.36
CA ALA A 84 35.47 -27.56 -30.88
C ALA A 84 35.71 -26.42 -31.89
N ALA A 85 36.92 -26.34 -32.45
CA ALA A 85 37.31 -25.30 -33.40
C ALA A 85 36.51 -25.37 -34.71
N GLU A 86 36.25 -26.58 -35.20
CA GLU A 86 35.49 -26.81 -36.44
C GLU A 86 34.01 -26.50 -36.24
N THR A 87 33.42 -26.96 -35.12
CA THR A 87 32.05 -26.67 -34.72
C THR A 87 31.80 -25.16 -34.58
N ILE A 88 32.69 -24.44 -33.89
CA ILE A 88 32.63 -22.97 -33.75
C ILE A 88 32.79 -22.28 -35.12
N GLY A 89 33.72 -22.75 -35.96
CA GLY A 89 33.93 -22.20 -37.30
C GLY A 89 32.69 -22.30 -38.19
N ARG A 90 32.08 -23.49 -38.26
CA ARG A 90 30.85 -23.72 -39.03
C ARG A 90 29.68 -22.90 -38.51
N ALA A 91 29.53 -22.76 -37.20
CA ALA A 91 28.50 -21.90 -36.60
C ALA A 91 28.65 -20.43 -37.06
N LEU A 92 29.87 -19.89 -37.03
CA LEU A 92 30.15 -18.53 -37.48
C LEU A 92 29.90 -18.34 -38.98
N ASP A 93 30.29 -19.32 -39.81
CA ASP A 93 30.05 -19.28 -41.26
C ASP A 93 28.55 -19.30 -41.58
N GLN A 94 27.76 -20.11 -40.86
CA GLN A 94 26.32 -20.18 -41.04
C GLN A 94 25.63 -18.88 -40.62
N LEU A 95 26.04 -18.27 -39.49
CA LEU A 95 25.56 -16.96 -39.07
C LEU A 95 25.93 -15.87 -40.11
N GLY A 96 27.15 -15.91 -40.65
CA GLY A 96 27.61 -14.96 -41.66
C GLY A 96 26.83 -14.99 -42.98
N ARG A 97 26.18 -16.12 -43.31
CA ARG A 97 25.31 -16.26 -44.49
C ARG A 97 23.92 -15.64 -44.32
N GLN A 98 23.54 -15.24 -43.10
CA GLN A 98 22.22 -14.72 -42.76
C GLN A 98 22.16 -13.19 -42.70
N LEU A 99 23.17 -12.49 -43.22
CA LEU A 99 23.25 -11.03 -43.18
C LEU A 99 22.16 -10.38 -44.07
N PRO A 100 21.54 -9.26 -43.63
CA PRO A 100 21.77 -8.55 -42.36
C PRO A 100 21.18 -9.30 -41.16
N LEU A 101 22.02 -9.61 -40.16
CA LEU A 101 21.69 -10.45 -39.00
C LEU A 101 21.71 -9.60 -37.72
N VAL A 102 20.82 -9.92 -36.78
CA VAL A 102 20.90 -9.56 -35.36
C VAL A 102 20.91 -10.84 -34.53
N LEU A 103 21.92 -11.02 -33.68
CA LEU A 103 22.03 -12.16 -32.79
C LEU A 103 21.50 -11.78 -31.41
N ALA A 104 20.48 -12.49 -30.93
CA ALA A 104 19.96 -12.34 -29.58
C ALA A 104 20.30 -13.59 -28.76
N VAL A 105 20.76 -13.39 -27.52
CA VAL A 105 21.14 -14.45 -26.60
C VAL A 105 20.46 -14.20 -25.26
N ASP A 106 19.47 -15.03 -24.94
CA ASP A 106 18.74 -14.94 -23.68
C ASP A 106 19.44 -15.77 -22.58
N ASP A 107 19.49 -15.25 -21.36
CA ASP A 107 20.09 -15.87 -20.18
C ASP A 107 21.53 -16.37 -20.39
N ALA A 108 22.41 -15.45 -20.83
CA ALA A 108 23.76 -15.81 -21.24
C ALA A 108 24.69 -16.34 -20.12
N HIS A 109 24.28 -16.21 -18.86
CA HIS A 109 24.92 -16.85 -17.70
C HIS A 109 24.80 -18.38 -17.72
N LEU A 110 23.85 -18.93 -18.50
CA LEU A 110 23.60 -20.36 -18.64
C LEU A 110 24.20 -20.96 -19.93
N LEU A 111 25.00 -20.20 -20.69
CA LEU A 111 25.63 -20.71 -21.91
C LEU A 111 26.64 -21.82 -21.63
N ASP A 112 26.72 -22.77 -22.55
CA ASP A 112 27.88 -23.65 -22.67
C ASP A 112 29.10 -22.88 -23.21
N GLU A 113 30.28 -23.45 -22.99
CA GLU A 113 31.56 -22.83 -23.37
C GLU A 113 31.66 -22.54 -24.88
N HIS A 114 31.15 -23.44 -25.72
CA HIS A 114 31.24 -23.29 -27.18
C HIS A 114 30.30 -22.18 -27.66
N SER A 115 29.07 -22.14 -27.14
CA SER A 115 28.13 -21.05 -27.43
C SER A 115 28.68 -19.70 -27.00
N ALA A 116 29.30 -19.61 -25.82
CA ALA A 116 29.93 -18.37 -25.35
C ALA A 116 31.05 -17.90 -26.28
N ILE A 117 31.89 -18.81 -26.80
CA ILE A 117 32.95 -18.49 -27.76
C ILE A 117 32.37 -17.98 -29.09
N VAL A 118 31.28 -18.58 -29.59
CA VAL A 118 30.61 -18.12 -30.81
C VAL A 118 30.11 -16.68 -30.64
N VAL A 119 29.38 -16.41 -29.55
CA VAL A 119 28.86 -15.07 -29.23
C VAL A 119 30.00 -14.05 -29.15
N HIS A 120 31.07 -14.38 -28.43
CA HIS A 120 32.23 -13.50 -28.32
C HIS A 120 32.87 -13.22 -29.68
N ARG A 121 33.04 -14.23 -30.54
CA ARG A 121 33.62 -14.04 -31.87
C ARG A 121 32.73 -13.20 -32.80
N VAL A 122 31.40 -13.30 -32.68
CA VAL A 122 30.46 -12.43 -33.42
C VAL A 122 30.66 -10.96 -33.03
N VAL A 123 30.77 -10.67 -31.73
CA VAL A 123 31.01 -9.31 -31.22
C VAL A 123 32.40 -8.80 -31.62
N ALA A 124 33.45 -9.57 -31.33
CA ALA A 124 34.84 -9.17 -31.56
C ALA A 124 35.15 -8.91 -33.04
N ARG A 125 34.54 -9.68 -33.95
CA ARG A 125 34.67 -9.50 -35.41
C ARG A 125 33.66 -8.51 -35.99
N ARG A 126 32.76 -7.95 -35.18
CA ARG A 126 31.64 -7.08 -35.59
C ARG A 126 30.83 -7.67 -36.76
N LEU A 127 30.55 -8.98 -36.70
CA LEU A 127 29.79 -9.67 -37.75
C LEU A 127 28.32 -9.24 -37.76
N ALA A 128 27.74 -9.05 -36.58
CA ALA A 128 26.35 -8.65 -36.39
C ALA A 128 26.20 -7.94 -35.03
N PRO A 129 25.22 -7.04 -34.87
CA PRO A 129 24.85 -6.54 -33.54
C PRO A 129 24.36 -7.68 -32.65
N VAL A 130 24.80 -7.70 -31.39
CA VAL A 130 24.43 -8.74 -30.41
C VAL A 130 23.62 -8.18 -29.25
N LEU A 131 22.45 -8.75 -28.99
CA LEU A 131 21.63 -8.46 -27.81
C LEU A 131 21.77 -9.60 -26.80
N ILE A 132 22.32 -9.32 -25.62
CA ILE A 132 22.54 -10.33 -24.58
C ILE A 132 21.67 -10.02 -23.38
N THR A 133 20.98 -10.99 -22.79
CA THR A 133 20.34 -10.82 -21.48
C THR A 133 21.08 -11.58 -20.38
N LEU A 134 21.15 -10.99 -19.19
CA LEU A 134 21.83 -11.56 -18.02
C LEU A 134 20.99 -11.37 -16.75
N ARG A 135 21.03 -12.35 -15.84
CA ARG A 135 20.50 -12.20 -14.49
C ARG A 135 21.58 -11.57 -13.60
N THR A 136 21.23 -10.48 -12.93
CA THR A 136 22.12 -9.84 -11.95
C THR A 136 22.30 -10.75 -10.73
N GLY A 137 23.53 -10.87 -10.22
CA GLY A 137 23.88 -11.73 -9.08
C GLY A 137 24.35 -13.13 -9.45
N GLU A 138 24.10 -13.58 -10.67
CA GLU A 138 24.55 -14.90 -11.15
C GLU A 138 25.98 -14.84 -11.70
N THR A 139 26.71 -15.95 -11.57
CA THR A 139 28.02 -16.11 -12.19
C THR A 139 27.86 -16.47 -13.67
N ALA A 140 28.37 -15.62 -14.56
CA ALA A 140 28.40 -15.87 -15.99
C ALA A 140 29.79 -16.41 -16.42
N PRO A 141 29.89 -17.15 -17.54
CA PRO A 141 31.18 -17.58 -18.07
C PRO A 141 32.13 -16.40 -18.33
N ASP A 142 33.43 -16.57 -18.07
CA ASP A 142 34.42 -15.49 -18.18
C ASP A 142 34.39 -14.78 -19.55
N ILE A 143 34.20 -15.56 -20.62
CA ILE A 143 34.08 -15.08 -22.01
C ILE A 143 32.86 -14.16 -22.22
N VAL A 144 31.77 -14.40 -21.49
CA VAL A 144 30.60 -13.51 -21.52
C VAL A 144 30.89 -12.28 -20.66
N THR A 145 31.60 -12.44 -19.54
CA THR A 145 32.01 -11.31 -18.68
C THR A 145 32.97 -10.33 -19.33
N SER A 146 33.88 -10.80 -20.17
CA SER A 146 34.81 -9.94 -20.92
C SER A 146 34.09 -9.01 -21.88
N LEU A 147 32.90 -9.39 -22.39
CA LEU A 147 32.15 -8.57 -23.34
C LEU A 147 31.73 -7.20 -22.80
N TRP A 148 31.56 -7.05 -21.49
CA TRP A 148 31.34 -5.71 -20.90
C TRP A 148 32.51 -5.20 -20.08
N LYS A 149 33.36 -6.08 -19.53
CA LYS A 149 34.54 -5.64 -18.78
C LYS A 149 35.58 -4.99 -19.70
N ASP A 150 35.68 -5.46 -20.94
CA ASP A 150 36.65 -4.97 -21.93
C ASP A 150 36.01 -3.96 -22.90
N ASP A 151 34.89 -3.32 -22.51
CA ASP A 151 34.15 -2.31 -23.28
C ASP A 151 33.71 -2.75 -24.70
N HIS A 152 33.54 -4.06 -24.94
CA HIS A 152 33.05 -4.55 -26.22
C HIS A 152 31.57 -4.24 -26.45
N LEU A 153 30.75 -4.29 -25.40
CA LEU A 153 29.32 -3.99 -25.42
C LEU A 153 28.92 -3.10 -24.24
N PRO A 154 28.07 -2.08 -24.47
CA PRO A 154 27.48 -1.31 -23.37
C PRO A 154 26.54 -2.21 -22.55
N ARG A 155 26.53 -1.99 -21.22
CA ARG A 155 25.64 -2.68 -20.28
C ARG A 155 24.50 -1.77 -19.83
N LEU A 156 23.27 -2.22 -20.03
CA LEU A 156 22.03 -1.60 -19.58
C LEU A 156 21.50 -2.41 -18.39
N GLU A 157 21.46 -1.80 -17.21
CA GLU A 157 20.78 -2.36 -16.04
C GLU A 157 19.29 -2.05 -16.13
N LEU A 158 18.47 -3.10 -16.11
CA LEU A 158 17.02 -3.02 -16.12
C LEU A 158 16.51 -3.16 -14.69
N ALA A 159 16.05 -2.04 -14.13
CA ALA A 159 15.47 -1.98 -12.78
C ALA A 159 14.03 -2.53 -12.76
N PRO A 160 13.53 -3.03 -11.62
CA PRO A 160 12.09 -3.26 -11.41
C PRO A 160 11.25 -2.01 -11.72
N LEU A 161 9.96 -2.21 -12.00
CA LEU A 161 9.06 -1.09 -12.24
C LEU A 161 8.87 -0.28 -10.95
N ASP A 162 8.83 1.03 -11.07
CA ASP A 162 8.44 1.86 -9.93
C ASP A 162 6.92 1.74 -9.65
N ALA A 163 6.48 2.42 -8.58
CA ALA A 163 5.08 2.38 -8.17
C ALA A 163 4.14 2.98 -9.22
N GLU A 164 4.57 4.02 -9.95
CA GLU A 164 3.77 4.69 -10.98
C GLU A 164 3.65 3.80 -12.22
N GLU A 165 4.77 3.28 -12.73
CA GLU A 165 4.84 2.36 -13.85
C GLU A 165 4.03 1.09 -13.59
N SER A 166 4.10 0.56 -12.37
CA SER A 166 3.31 -0.59 -11.93
C SER A 166 1.82 -0.27 -11.93
N THR A 167 1.42 0.89 -11.41
CA THR A 167 0.03 1.36 -11.42
C THR A 167 -0.49 1.49 -12.85
N GLN A 168 0.28 2.10 -13.75
CA GLN A 168 -0.06 2.24 -15.16
C GLN A 168 -0.19 0.88 -15.86
N LEU A 169 0.71 -0.06 -15.55
CA LEU A 169 0.66 -1.42 -16.09
C LEU A 169 -0.62 -2.16 -15.64
N ILE A 170 -0.93 -2.11 -14.34
CA ILE A 170 -2.13 -2.75 -13.77
C ILE A 170 -3.39 -2.14 -14.40
N ALA A 171 -3.48 -0.81 -14.48
CA ALA A 171 -4.63 -0.13 -15.07
C ALA A 171 -4.85 -0.50 -16.55
N ARG A 172 -3.78 -0.61 -17.34
CA ARG A 172 -3.85 -1.05 -18.74
C ARG A 172 -4.29 -2.51 -18.88
N VAL A 173 -3.83 -3.39 -17.97
CA VAL A 173 -4.22 -4.81 -17.96
C VAL A 173 -5.70 -4.98 -17.61
N LEU A 174 -6.18 -4.23 -16.62
CA LEU A 174 -7.57 -4.29 -16.15
C LEU A 174 -8.55 -3.48 -17.01
N GLY A 175 -8.05 -2.58 -17.85
CA GLY A 175 -8.87 -1.73 -18.72
C GLY A 175 -9.58 -0.60 -17.99
N GLY A 176 -9.05 -0.14 -16.86
CA GLY A 176 -9.63 0.95 -16.06
C GLY A 176 -8.70 1.41 -14.93
N PRO A 177 -9.01 2.55 -14.27
CA PRO A 177 -8.22 3.04 -13.15
C PRO A 177 -8.27 2.07 -11.97
N VAL A 178 -7.19 2.04 -11.18
CA VAL A 178 -7.04 1.23 -9.97
C VAL A 178 -6.89 2.17 -8.79
N ASP A 179 -7.49 1.85 -7.64
CA ASP A 179 -7.31 2.68 -6.47
C ASP A 179 -5.85 2.64 -5.98
N THR A 180 -5.38 3.76 -5.42
CA THR A 180 -3.96 3.93 -5.12
C THR A 180 -3.50 2.97 -4.01
N ALA A 181 -4.38 2.54 -3.09
CA ALA A 181 -4.01 1.59 -2.05
C ALA A 181 -3.80 0.17 -2.61
N SER A 182 -4.69 -0.30 -3.48
CA SER A 182 -4.52 -1.60 -4.15
C SER A 182 -3.28 -1.62 -5.04
N ALA A 183 -3.02 -0.55 -5.78
CA ALA A 183 -1.84 -0.45 -6.64
C ALA A 183 -0.54 -0.43 -5.83
N HIS A 184 -0.48 0.37 -4.76
CA HIS A 184 0.68 0.41 -3.86
C HIS A 184 0.91 -0.94 -3.17
N ARG A 185 -0.16 -1.62 -2.73
CA ARG A 185 -0.07 -2.96 -2.13
C ARG A 185 0.48 -3.99 -3.12
N LEU A 186 -0.03 -4.01 -4.35
CA LEU A 186 0.49 -4.89 -5.41
C LEU A 186 1.97 -4.61 -5.69
N TRP A 187 2.36 -3.34 -5.79
CA TRP A 187 3.75 -2.95 -6.00
C TRP A 187 4.64 -3.38 -4.83
N THR A 188 4.22 -3.11 -3.58
CA THR A 188 4.96 -3.49 -2.37
C THR A 188 5.20 -4.98 -2.30
N MET A 189 4.17 -5.80 -2.58
CA MET A 189 4.30 -7.25 -2.55
C MET A 189 5.22 -7.79 -3.64
N THR A 190 5.23 -7.16 -4.81
CA THR A 190 5.96 -7.65 -5.99
C THR A 190 7.30 -6.98 -6.20
N GLU A 191 7.62 -5.97 -5.39
CA GLU A 191 8.77 -5.06 -5.53
C GLU A 191 8.96 -4.59 -6.99
N GLY A 192 7.85 -4.35 -7.71
CA GLY A 192 7.87 -3.90 -9.10
C GLY A 192 8.21 -4.97 -10.15
N SER A 193 8.28 -6.25 -9.77
CA SER A 193 8.52 -7.37 -10.70
C SER A 193 7.31 -7.62 -11.61
N PRO A 194 7.41 -7.39 -12.94
CA PRO A 194 6.29 -7.62 -13.86
C PRO A 194 5.83 -9.08 -13.89
N LEU A 195 6.74 -10.03 -13.67
CA LEU A 195 6.42 -11.45 -13.57
C LEU A 195 5.47 -11.70 -12.40
N PHE A 196 5.84 -11.23 -11.20
CA PHE A 196 5.03 -11.41 -10.00
C PHE A 196 3.73 -10.62 -10.05
N LEU A 197 3.76 -9.38 -10.54
CA LEU A 197 2.55 -8.58 -10.79
C LEU A 197 1.56 -9.35 -11.67
N ARG A 198 2.04 -9.99 -12.74
CA ARG A 198 1.20 -10.78 -13.62
C ARG A 198 0.53 -11.95 -12.92
N HIS A 199 1.30 -12.74 -12.18
CA HIS A 199 0.77 -13.93 -11.53
C HIS A 199 -0.17 -13.57 -10.36
N LEU A 200 0.20 -12.60 -9.54
CA LEU A 200 -0.62 -12.13 -8.42
C LEU A 200 -1.93 -11.51 -8.93
N LEU A 201 -1.87 -10.55 -9.85
CA LEU A 201 -3.06 -9.92 -10.40
C LEU A 201 -3.98 -10.93 -11.11
N ALA A 202 -3.41 -11.86 -11.88
CA ALA A 202 -4.20 -12.88 -12.57
C ALA A 202 -4.94 -13.80 -11.59
N GLY A 203 -4.28 -14.22 -10.50
CA GLY A 203 -4.89 -15.04 -9.46
C GLY A 203 -6.03 -14.31 -8.74
N GLU A 204 -5.82 -13.04 -8.36
CA GLU A 204 -6.81 -12.24 -7.63
C GLU A 204 -8.05 -11.89 -8.47
N VAL A 205 -7.86 -11.59 -9.76
CA VAL A 205 -8.96 -11.36 -10.71
C VAL A 205 -9.73 -12.65 -10.96
N ALA A 206 -9.04 -13.78 -11.16
CA ALA A 206 -9.69 -15.07 -11.38
C ALA A 206 -10.50 -15.54 -10.15
N ALA A 207 -10.06 -15.17 -8.95
CA ALA A 207 -10.76 -15.44 -7.70
C ALA A 207 -11.90 -14.44 -7.39
N GLY A 208 -12.11 -13.41 -8.22
CA GLY A 208 -13.12 -12.38 -7.98
C GLY A 208 -12.83 -11.48 -6.77
N ARG A 209 -11.56 -11.42 -6.32
CA ARG A 209 -11.11 -10.57 -5.20
C ARG A 209 -10.61 -9.20 -5.65
N PHE A 210 -10.35 -9.05 -6.94
CA PHE A 210 -10.07 -7.77 -7.59
C PHE A 210 -11.24 -7.39 -8.50
N THR A 211 -12.05 -6.41 -8.10
CA THR A 211 -13.32 -6.09 -8.78
C THR A 211 -13.49 -4.59 -9.03
N PRO A 212 -14.22 -4.19 -10.08
CA PRO A 212 -14.52 -2.79 -10.31
C PRO A 212 -15.65 -2.32 -9.37
N ALA A 213 -15.38 -1.29 -8.57
CA ALA A 213 -16.37 -0.58 -7.76
C ALA A 213 -16.42 0.90 -8.20
N SER A 214 -17.59 1.37 -8.62
CA SER A 214 -17.77 2.75 -9.13
C SER A 214 -16.79 3.15 -10.24
N GLY A 215 -16.43 2.19 -11.10
CA GLY A 215 -15.50 2.41 -12.23
C GLY A 215 -14.01 2.38 -11.86
N ILE A 216 -13.66 2.12 -10.59
CA ILE A 216 -12.29 1.96 -10.11
C ILE A 216 -12.09 0.52 -9.65
N TRP A 217 -11.04 -0.14 -10.12
CA TRP A 217 -10.70 -1.49 -9.68
C TRP A 217 -10.11 -1.46 -8.27
N ARG A 218 -10.59 -2.36 -7.40
CA ARG A 218 -10.18 -2.48 -6.01
C ARG A 218 -9.90 -3.92 -5.63
N TRP A 219 -8.95 -4.08 -4.71
CA TRP A 219 -8.68 -5.33 -4.04
C TRP A 219 -9.46 -5.41 -2.72
N THR A 220 -10.41 -6.33 -2.63
CA THR A 220 -11.37 -6.37 -1.51
C THR A 220 -10.94 -7.24 -0.34
N SER A 221 -9.81 -7.94 -0.44
CA SER A 221 -9.41 -8.97 0.54
C SER A 221 -7.90 -9.13 0.63
N GLU A 222 -7.46 -9.95 1.59
CA GLU A 222 -6.05 -10.33 1.68
C GLU A 222 -5.62 -11.19 0.48
N PRO A 223 -4.39 -10.98 -0.02
CA PRO A 223 -3.84 -11.78 -1.10
C PRO A 223 -3.90 -13.25 -0.73
N THR A 224 -4.34 -14.06 -1.68
CA THR A 224 -4.07 -15.50 -1.60
C THR A 224 -3.14 -15.85 -2.73
N ILE A 225 -1.96 -16.37 -2.39
CA ILE A 225 -1.00 -16.83 -3.39
C ILE A 225 -1.64 -17.96 -4.20
N SER A 226 -1.73 -17.76 -5.52
CA SER A 226 -2.27 -18.79 -6.41
C SER A 226 -1.33 -20.00 -6.44
N PRO A 227 -1.83 -21.23 -6.69
CA PRO A 227 -0.97 -22.41 -6.81
C PRO A 227 0.17 -22.25 -7.81
N GLU A 228 -0.06 -21.52 -8.91
CA GLU A 228 0.96 -21.24 -9.93
C GLU A 228 2.07 -20.33 -9.40
N LEU A 229 1.72 -19.28 -8.65
CA LEU A 229 2.69 -18.38 -8.04
C LEU A 229 3.45 -19.08 -6.91
N ALA A 230 2.76 -19.89 -6.10
CA ALA A 230 3.38 -20.73 -5.07
C ALA A 230 4.42 -21.66 -5.69
N GLY A 231 4.05 -22.43 -6.72
CA GLY A 231 4.99 -23.35 -7.38
C GLY A 231 6.13 -22.65 -8.12
N LEU A 232 5.98 -21.39 -8.52
CA LEU A 232 7.08 -20.59 -9.07
C LEU A 232 8.06 -20.17 -7.96
N LEU A 233 7.55 -19.67 -6.85
CA LEU A 233 8.35 -19.23 -5.71
C LEU A 233 9.00 -20.40 -4.96
N GLU A 234 8.33 -21.54 -4.82
CA GLU A 234 8.90 -22.75 -4.21
C GLU A 234 10.12 -23.26 -4.99
N ARG A 235 10.10 -23.16 -6.33
CA ARG A 235 11.26 -23.48 -7.18
C ARG A 235 12.41 -22.51 -7.00
N GLU A 236 12.11 -21.24 -6.69
CA GLU A 236 13.12 -20.23 -6.42
C GLU A 236 13.71 -20.36 -5.02
N ILE A 237 12.89 -20.71 -4.02
CA ILE A 237 13.33 -20.97 -2.64
C ILE A 237 14.16 -22.27 -2.57
N GLY A 238 13.77 -23.29 -3.32
CA GLY A 238 14.42 -24.60 -3.31
C GLY A 238 14.22 -25.40 -2.02
N ASP A 239 14.93 -26.51 -1.91
CA ASP A 239 14.89 -27.38 -0.73
C ASP A 239 15.75 -26.81 0.40
N LEU A 240 15.09 -26.36 1.48
CA LEU A 240 15.78 -25.80 2.65
C LEU A 240 16.03 -26.84 3.72
N ALA A 241 17.26 -26.83 4.25
CA ALA A 241 17.61 -27.47 5.51
C ALA A 241 16.70 -26.98 6.65
N ALA A 242 16.50 -27.80 7.68
CA ALA A 242 15.53 -27.50 8.74
C ALA A 242 15.85 -26.20 9.50
N GLY A 243 17.13 -25.92 9.79
CA GLY A 243 17.57 -24.71 10.49
C GLY A 243 17.37 -23.44 9.66
N VAL A 244 17.83 -23.44 8.40
CA VAL A 244 17.56 -22.35 7.43
C VAL A 244 16.06 -22.09 7.29
N ARG A 245 15.24 -23.16 7.18
CA ARG A 245 13.78 -23.05 7.12
C ARG A 245 13.19 -22.39 8.36
N ASP A 246 13.68 -22.73 9.55
CA ASP A 246 13.25 -22.09 10.80
C ASP A 246 13.56 -20.59 10.78
N VAL A 247 14.73 -20.17 10.28
CA VAL A 247 15.09 -18.74 10.11
C VAL A 247 14.12 -18.04 9.17
N VAL A 248 13.92 -18.55 7.95
CA VAL A 248 13.02 -17.93 6.97
C VAL A 248 11.58 -17.89 7.49
N ASP A 249 11.12 -18.95 8.17
CA ASP A 249 9.79 -19.00 8.78
C ASP A 249 9.63 -17.95 9.90
N MET A 250 10.64 -17.74 10.76
CA MET A 250 10.59 -16.70 11.79
C MET A 250 10.57 -15.29 11.20
N VAL A 251 11.41 -15.03 10.20
CA VAL A 251 11.42 -13.72 9.50
C VAL A 251 10.09 -13.49 8.78
N ALA A 252 9.51 -14.50 8.12
CA ALA A 252 8.21 -14.40 7.45
C ALA A 252 7.02 -14.05 8.39
N LEU A 253 7.15 -14.32 9.70
CA LEU A 253 6.11 -14.06 10.69
C LEU A 253 6.27 -12.74 11.43
N ALA A 254 7.50 -12.21 11.48
CA ALA A 254 7.87 -11.14 12.41
C ALA A 254 8.76 -10.06 11.78
N GLU A 255 8.97 -10.06 10.46
CA GLU A 255 9.79 -9.05 9.82
C GLU A 255 9.24 -7.62 10.01
N PRO A 256 10.12 -6.61 10.21
CA PRO A 256 11.56 -6.74 10.38
C PRO A 256 11.95 -7.37 11.74
N VAL A 257 12.86 -8.35 11.74
CA VAL A 257 13.34 -9.01 12.97
C VAL A 257 14.71 -8.50 13.33
N ALA A 258 14.93 -8.06 14.58
CA ALA A 258 16.27 -7.66 15.04
C ALA A 258 17.26 -8.84 14.93
N VAL A 259 18.46 -8.58 14.41
CA VAL A 259 19.51 -9.63 14.28
C VAL A 259 19.80 -10.30 15.63
N PRO A 260 19.90 -9.59 16.77
CA PRO A 260 20.06 -10.23 18.08
C PRO A 260 18.92 -11.20 18.44
N THR A 261 17.68 -10.91 18.05
CA THR A 261 16.54 -11.80 18.24
C THR A 261 16.70 -13.08 17.41
N LEU A 262 17.11 -12.99 16.15
CA LEU A 262 17.38 -14.17 15.33
C LEU A 262 18.53 -14.99 15.88
N SER A 263 19.64 -14.36 16.27
CA SER A 263 20.81 -15.04 16.85
C SER A 263 20.50 -15.71 18.19
N ALA A 264 19.50 -15.23 18.94
CA ALA A 264 19.04 -15.89 20.15
C ALA A 264 18.17 -17.13 19.89
N LEU A 265 17.53 -17.21 18.71
CA LEU A 265 16.55 -18.24 18.37
C LEU A 265 17.03 -19.27 17.34
N ALA A 266 18.09 -18.95 16.58
CA ALA A 266 18.69 -19.77 15.53
C ALA A 266 20.22 -19.75 15.61
N SER A 267 20.87 -20.73 14.96
CA SER A 267 22.33 -20.76 14.88
C SER A 267 22.84 -19.68 13.92
N ALA A 268 24.05 -19.15 14.17
CA ALA A 268 24.68 -18.18 13.27
C ALA A 268 24.86 -18.75 11.85
N GLN A 269 25.21 -20.03 11.75
CA GLN A 269 25.38 -20.73 10.47
C GLN A 269 24.06 -20.76 9.66
N ASP A 270 22.93 -21.04 10.29
CA ASP A 270 21.63 -21.07 9.58
C ASP A 270 21.22 -19.67 9.08
N VAL A 271 21.57 -18.61 9.82
CA VAL A 271 21.29 -17.22 9.43
C VAL A 271 22.20 -16.80 8.26
N GLU A 272 23.50 -17.08 8.34
CA GLU A 272 24.46 -16.82 7.25
C GLU A 272 24.10 -17.61 5.98
N GLU A 273 23.68 -18.87 6.13
CA GLU A 273 23.25 -19.69 5.00
C GLU A 273 21.97 -19.12 4.35
N ALA A 274 20.97 -18.71 5.15
CA ALA A 274 19.76 -18.06 4.65
C ALA A 274 20.06 -16.75 3.88
N GLU A 275 21.05 -15.98 4.34
CA GLU A 275 21.54 -14.79 3.64
C GLU A 275 22.27 -15.15 2.34
N SER A 276 23.17 -16.14 2.38
CA SER A 276 23.93 -16.59 1.21
C SER A 276 23.05 -17.14 0.08
N LEU A 277 21.93 -17.76 0.44
CA LEU A 277 20.90 -18.25 -0.48
C LEU A 277 19.99 -17.12 -1.01
N GLY A 278 20.15 -15.88 -0.53
CA GLY A 278 19.34 -14.74 -0.94
C GLY A 278 17.87 -14.85 -0.51
N LEU A 279 17.58 -15.53 0.61
CA LEU A 279 16.23 -15.67 1.17
C LEU A 279 15.94 -14.62 2.24
N VAL A 280 16.99 -14.20 2.95
CA VAL A 280 16.96 -13.15 3.97
C VAL A 280 17.99 -12.09 3.59
N ARG A 281 17.64 -10.83 3.80
CA ARG A 281 18.54 -9.67 3.68
C ARG A 281 18.67 -8.98 5.04
N THR A 282 19.88 -8.59 5.41
CA THR A 282 20.16 -7.87 6.66
C THR A 282 20.93 -6.59 6.39
N ASP A 283 20.62 -5.53 7.14
CA ASP A 283 21.40 -4.29 7.21
C ASP A 283 22.38 -4.27 8.39
N GLY A 284 22.55 -5.43 9.06
CA GLY A 284 23.34 -5.61 10.27
C GLY A 284 22.56 -5.33 11.57
N VAL A 285 21.39 -4.70 11.49
CA VAL A 285 20.53 -4.38 12.65
C VAL A 285 19.26 -5.22 12.61
N VAL A 286 18.61 -5.29 11.46
CA VAL A 286 17.38 -6.05 11.24
C VAL A 286 17.49 -6.93 10.00
N ALA A 287 16.85 -8.09 10.08
CA ALA A 287 16.66 -9.03 9.00
C ALA A 287 15.24 -8.91 8.43
N ARG A 288 15.14 -8.98 7.11
CA ARG A 288 13.89 -9.05 6.34
C ARG A 288 14.00 -10.16 5.32
N LEU A 289 12.88 -10.64 4.82
CA LEU A 289 12.92 -11.50 3.65
C LEU A 289 13.51 -10.72 2.46
N ALA A 290 14.26 -11.43 1.63
CA ALA A 290 14.83 -10.86 0.42
C ALA A 290 13.74 -10.41 -0.56
N HIS A 291 12.58 -11.06 -0.53
CA HIS A 291 11.40 -10.70 -1.30
C HIS A 291 10.10 -10.96 -0.50
N PRO A 292 9.14 -10.02 -0.43
CA PRO A 292 7.91 -10.15 0.38
C PRO A 292 7.07 -11.40 0.06
N LEU A 293 6.99 -11.80 -1.22
CA LEU A 293 6.26 -13.01 -1.62
C LEU A 293 6.81 -14.32 -1.04
N TYR A 294 8.09 -14.37 -0.65
CA TYR A 294 8.60 -15.54 0.07
C TYR A 294 7.84 -15.72 1.38
N GLY A 295 7.51 -14.63 2.07
CA GLY A 295 6.80 -14.66 3.34
C GLY A 295 5.39 -15.19 3.20
N GLU A 296 4.70 -14.80 2.12
CA GLU A 296 3.37 -15.32 1.81
C GLU A 296 3.36 -16.84 1.58
N VAL A 297 4.32 -17.35 0.80
CA VAL A 297 4.46 -18.79 0.53
C VAL A 297 4.81 -19.55 1.81
N ARG A 298 5.76 -19.03 2.59
CA ARG A 298 6.13 -19.64 3.87
C ARG A 298 4.94 -19.67 4.84
N ARG A 299 4.20 -18.56 4.99
CA ARG A 299 3.02 -18.47 5.85
C ARG A 299 1.93 -19.45 5.43
N ALA A 300 1.69 -19.62 4.13
CA ALA A 300 0.72 -20.59 3.62
C ALA A 300 1.13 -22.05 3.88
N ALA A 301 2.43 -22.37 3.80
CA ALA A 301 2.94 -23.73 3.96
C ALA A 301 3.20 -24.17 5.42
N MET A 302 3.44 -23.22 6.34
CA MET A 302 3.96 -23.50 7.69
C MET A 302 2.97 -24.25 8.61
N GLY A 303 1.67 -24.11 8.35
CA GLY A 303 0.61 -24.65 9.20
C GLY A 303 0.43 -23.88 10.52
N THR A 304 -0.81 -23.86 11.02
CA THR A 304 -1.23 -22.96 12.13
C THR A 304 -0.45 -23.18 13.42
N LEU A 305 -0.27 -24.43 13.86
CA LEU A 305 0.37 -24.73 15.16
C LEU A 305 1.84 -24.30 15.20
N ARG A 306 2.57 -24.54 14.10
CA ARG A 306 3.97 -24.12 13.98
C ARG A 306 4.09 -22.61 13.94
N ALA A 307 3.22 -21.93 13.20
CA ALA A 307 3.19 -20.47 13.13
C ALA A 307 2.93 -19.84 14.51
N ARG A 308 1.95 -20.35 15.27
CA ARG A 308 1.66 -19.88 16.64
C ARG A 308 2.87 -20.03 17.56
N ARG A 309 3.50 -21.20 17.56
CA ARG A 309 4.70 -21.47 18.37
C ARG A 309 5.88 -20.55 18.01
N LEU A 310 6.14 -20.33 16.72
CA LEU A 310 7.23 -19.45 16.28
C LEU A 310 6.96 -17.99 16.65
N ARG A 311 5.72 -17.49 16.51
CA ARG A 311 5.34 -16.16 17.00
C ARG A 311 5.58 -16.02 18.51
N GLY A 312 5.21 -17.03 19.30
CA GLY A 312 5.45 -17.02 20.74
C GLY A 312 6.94 -16.96 21.09
N ARG A 313 7.77 -17.74 20.41
CA ARG A 313 9.23 -17.70 20.57
C ARG A 313 9.82 -16.32 20.26
N VAL A 314 9.40 -15.70 19.16
CA VAL A 314 9.88 -14.35 18.80
C VAL A 314 9.37 -13.31 19.80
N ALA A 315 8.08 -13.33 20.15
CA ALA A 315 7.47 -12.38 21.09
C ALA A 315 8.20 -12.35 22.45
N GLN A 316 8.61 -13.51 22.96
CA GLN A 316 9.33 -13.62 24.23
C GLN A 316 10.72 -12.96 24.24
N THR A 317 11.31 -12.71 23.06
CA THR A 317 12.60 -12.00 22.95
C THR A 317 12.46 -10.48 22.90
N LEU A 318 11.25 -9.97 22.69
CA LEU A 318 11.01 -8.55 22.47
C LEU A 318 10.71 -7.81 23.78
N ASP A 319 11.37 -6.67 23.95
CA ASP A 319 11.07 -5.72 25.02
C ASP A 319 9.87 -4.84 24.62
N PRO A 320 8.77 -4.80 25.40
CA PRO A 320 7.59 -3.98 25.09
C PRO A 320 7.75 -2.50 25.46
N GLU A 321 8.82 -2.10 26.17
CA GLU A 321 8.99 -0.72 26.64
C GLU A 321 9.21 0.32 25.53
N PRO A 322 10.07 0.11 24.52
CA PRO A 322 10.22 1.09 23.44
C PRO A 322 9.01 1.12 22.50
N ASP A 323 8.41 -0.03 22.21
CA ASP A 323 7.22 -0.16 21.37
C ASP A 323 6.45 -1.45 21.74
N PRO A 324 5.22 -1.34 22.27
CA PRO A 324 4.43 -2.52 22.63
C PRO A 324 3.85 -3.27 21.43
N ILE A 325 3.76 -2.64 20.23
CA ILE A 325 3.03 -3.20 19.09
C ILE A 325 3.64 -4.51 18.57
N PRO A 326 4.94 -4.62 18.26
CA PRO A 326 5.50 -5.83 17.67
C PRO A 326 5.31 -7.06 18.56
N ARG A 327 5.53 -6.91 19.87
CA ARG A 327 5.30 -7.99 20.84
C ARG A 327 3.81 -8.33 20.94
N ALA A 328 2.94 -7.33 21.06
CA ALA A 328 1.49 -7.56 21.18
C ALA A 328 0.91 -8.30 19.97
N VAL A 329 1.28 -7.89 18.74
CA VAL A 329 0.85 -8.55 17.50
C VAL A 329 1.27 -10.01 17.46
N LEU A 330 2.53 -10.30 17.83
CA LEU A 330 3.02 -11.68 17.86
C LEU A 330 2.35 -12.49 18.97
N THR A 331 2.21 -11.94 20.17
CA THR A 331 1.57 -12.61 21.32
C THR A 331 0.12 -12.99 20.99
N LEU A 332 -0.64 -12.10 20.36
CA LEU A 332 -2.05 -12.32 20.02
C LEU A 332 -2.26 -13.58 19.16
N ASP A 333 -1.39 -13.80 18.18
CA ASP A 333 -1.45 -14.94 17.26
C ASP A 333 -0.55 -16.11 17.68
N SER A 334 -0.07 -16.12 18.93
CA SER A 334 0.84 -17.14 19.45
C SER A 334 0.14 -18.20 20.31
N ASP A 335 0.91 -19.17 20.81
CA ASP A 335 0.50 -20.13 21.84
C ASP A 335 0.69 -19.61 23.28
N LEU A 336 1.04 -18.34 23.46
CA LEU A 336 1.21 -17.70 24.77
C LEU A 336 -0.14 -17.34 25.41
N PRO A 337 -0.20 -17.25 26.76
CA PRO A 337 -1.37 -16.71 27.43
C PRO A 337 -1.59 -15.22 27.07
N PRO A 338 -2.85 -14.75 26.99
CA PRO A 338 -3.16 -13.34 26.77
C PRO A 338 -2.53 -12.42 27.84
N GLU A 339 -2.02 -11.26 27.41
CA GLU A 339 -1.46 -10.22 28.29
C GLU A 339 -2.29 -8.92 28.14
N PRO A 340 -3.36 -8.71 28.93
CA PRO A 340 -4.31 -7.61 28.72
C PRO A 340 -3.66 -6.23 28.72
N ALA A 341 -2.76 -5.98 29.68
CA ALA A 341 -2.06 -4.70 29.81
C ALA A 341 -1.17 -4.39 28.60
N LEU A 342 -0.56 -5.41 27.99
CA LEU A 342 0.22 -5.27 26.77
C LEU A 342 -0.69 -4.92 25.58
N PHE A 343 -1.82 -5.60 25.44
CA PHE A 343 -2.79 -5.33 24.37
C PHE A 343 -3.42 -3.94 24.48
N VAL A 344 -3.74 -3.45 25.69
CA VAL A 344 -4.19 -2.06 25.88
C VAL A 344 -3.13 -1.05 25.45
N ARG A 345 -1.88 -1.21 25.92
CA ARG A 345 -0.76 -0.35 25.50
C ARG A 345 -0.55 -0.35 23.98
N ALA A 346 -0.66 -1.52 23.35
CA ALA A 346 -0.55 -1.66 21.90
C ALA A 346 -1.74 -1.04 21.16
N ALA A 347 -2.96 -1.17 21.67
CA ALA A 347 -4.14 -0.52 21.09
C ALA A 347 -4.01 1.01 21.14
N GLU A 348 -3.54 1.57 22.25
CA GLU A 348 -3.26 3.00 22.38
C GLU A 348 -2.13 3.47 21.44
N ALA A 349 -1.06 2.68 21.31
CA ALA A 349 0.03 2.97 20.39
C ALA A 349 -0.44 2.94 18.93
N ALA A 350 -1.20 1.91 18.53
CA ALA A 350 -1.80 1.80 17.21
C ALA A 350 -2.77 2.95 16.92
N THR A 351 -3.56 3.38 17.92
CA THR A 351 -4.42 4.57 17.83
C THR A 351 -3.62 5.83 17.52
N ARG A 352 -2.49 6.06 18.22
CA ARG A 352 -1.59 7.20 17.96
C ARG A 352 -0.95 7.14 16.57
N MET A 353 -0.76 5.94 16.02
CA MET A 353 -0.26 5.71 14.66
C MET A 353 -1.37 5.70 13.59
N TYR A 354 -2.63 5.90 13.99
CA TYR A 354 -3.80 5.87 13.11
C TYR A 354 -4.07 4.51 12.46
N ASP A 355 -3.49 3.43 12.98
CA ASP A 355 -3.82 2.07 12.59
C ASP A 355 -5.04 1.58 13.39
N LEU A 356 -6.21 2.08 12.99
CA LEU A 356 -7.48 1.76 13.64
C LEU A 356 -7.85 0.27 13.55
N PRO A 357 -7.62 -0.45 12.44
CA PRO A 357 -7.82 -1.89 12.39
C PRO A 357 -6.94 -2.63 13.40
N LEU A 358 -5.66 -2.28 13.51
CA LEU A 358 -4.79 -2.86 14.51
C LEU A 358 -5.22 -2.49 15.93
N ALA A 359 -5.59 -1.23 16.17
CA ALA A 359 -6.09 -0.77 17.46
C ALA A 359 -7.34 -1.53 17.90
N GLU A 360 -8.31 -1.73 17.00
CA GLU A 360 -9.51 -2.54 17.28
C GLU A 360 -9.15 -3.98 17.62
N ARG A 361 -8.25 -4.59 16.84
CA ARG A 361 -7.83 -5.97 17.05
C ARG A 361 -7.16 -6.19 18.40
N GLN A 362 -6.29 -5.26 18.81
CA GLN A 362 -5.63 -5.30 20.12
C GLN A 362 -6.62 -4.98 21.26
N ALA A 363 -7.49 -3.97 21.08
CA ALA A 363 -8.50 -3.61 22.08
C ALA A 363 -9.51 -4.75 22.29
N HIS A 364 -9.90 -5.45 21.23
CA HIS A 364 -10.75 -6.64 21.30
C HIS A 364 -10.09 -7.73 22.15
N ALA A 365 -8.82 -8.04 21.88
CA ALA A 365 -8.09 -9.06 22.62
C ALA A 365 -7.96 -8.74 24.12
N ALA A 366 -7.81 -7.46 24.46
CA ALA A 366 -7.85 -6.99 25.85
C ALA A 366 -9.28 -7.04 26.43
N ALA A 367 -10.29 -6.67 25.65
CA ALA A 367 -11.69 -6.66 26.07
C ALA A 367 -12.20 -8.08 26.40
N ASP A 368 -11.74 -9.10 25.66
CA ASP A 368 -12.07 -10.51 25.89
C ASP A 368 -11.60 -11.03 27.25
N THR A 369 -10.66 -10.34 27.91
CA THR A 369 -10.23 -10.71 29.27
C THR A 369 -11.11 -10.10 30.36
N GLY A 370 -12.13 -9.31 29.98
CA GLY A 370 -13.10 -8.70 30.90
C GLY A 370 -12.68 -7.35 31.48
N ASP A 371 -11.55 -6.77 31.05
CA ASP A 371 -11.12 -5.45 31.52
C ASP A 371 -12.06 -4.34 31.01
N PHE A 372 -12.56 -3.50 31.92
CA PHE A 372 -13.57 -2.49 31.57
C PHE A 372 -13.00 -1.41 30.65
N ALA A 373 -11.80 -0.91 30.93
CA ALA A 373 -11.18 0.14 30.13
C ALA A 373 -10.87 -0.35 28.70
N ALA A 374 -10.40 -1.59 28.56
CA ALA A 374 -10.21 -2.24 27.27
C ALA A 374 -11.51 -2.36 26.48
N ARG A 375 -12.62 -2.71 27.14
CA ARG A 375 -13.95 -2.76 26.50
C ARG A 375 -14.43 -1.39 26.02
N VAL A 376 -14.16 -0.32 26.78
CA VAL A 376 -14.44 1.07 26.33
C VAL A 376 -13.61 1.41 25.09
N GLY A 377 -12.32 1.11 25.12
CA GLY A 377 -11.42 1.31 23.98
C GLY A 377 -11.85 0.53 22.74
N HIS A 378 -12.30 -0.71 22.90
CA HIS A 378 -12.83 -1.52 21.80
C HIS A 378 -14.08 -0.91 21.18
N ALA A 379 -15.05 -0.48 22.00
CA ALA A 379 -16.25 0.20 21.52
C ALA A 379 -15.93 1.50 20.75
N ALA A 380 -14.97 2.29 21.26
CA ALA A 380 -14.51 3.49 20.57
C ALA A 380 -13.84 3.17 19.22
N ALA A 381 -12.99 2.13 19.16
CA ALA A 381 -12.34 1.71 17.92
C ALA A 381 -13.36 1.22 16.87
N LEU A 382 -14.41 0.50 17.28
CA LEU A 382 -15.51 0.09 16.41
C LEU A 382 -16.24 1.31 15.81
N SER A 383 -16.51 2.33 16.64
CA SER A 383 -17.14 3.57 16.19
C SER A 383 -16.30 4.27 15.11
N TRP A 384 -14.99 4.36 15.32
CA TRP A 384 -14.04 4.94 14.37
C TRP A 384 -13.86 4.13 13.08
N LEU A 385 -14.02 2.81 13.13
CA LEU A 385 -14.08 1.93 11.97
C LEU A 385 -15.44 1.94 11.27
N SER A 386 -16.33 2.89 11.60
CA SER A 386 -17.68 3.01 11.04
C SER A 386 -18.61 1.82 11.34
N ARG A 387 -18.31 1.02 12.37
CA ARG A 387 -19.13 -0.11 12.84
C ARG A 387 -20.09 0.34 13.96
N GLY A 388 -20.89 1.37 13.67
CA GLY A 388 -21.64 2.13 14.68
C GLY A 388 -22.69 1.35 15.47
N GLU A 389 -23.40 0.41 14.83
CA GLU A 389 -24.39 -0.44 15.53
C GLU A 389 -23.72 -1.42 16.50
N GLU A 390 -22.54 -1.95 16.13
CA GLU A 390 -21.75 -2.82 17.00
C GLU A 390 -21.18 -2.04 18.18
N ALA A 391 -20.66 -0.84 17.92
CA ALA A 391 -20.19 0.09 18.94
C ALA A 391 -21.32 0.48 19.91
N GLU A 392 -22.51 0.82 19.41
CA GLU A 392 -23.67 1.17 20.24
C GLU A 392 -24.09 0.02 21.15
N THR A 393 -24.11 -1.21 20.64
CA THR A 393 -24.41 -2.40 21.44
C THR A 393 -23.42 -2.54 22.60
N LYS A 394 -22.12 -2.35 22.34
CA LYS A 394 -21.08 -2.39 23.38
C LYS A 394 -21.19 -1.22 24.36
N HIS A 395 -21.49 -0.01 23.89
CA HIS A 395 -21.67 1.16 24.74
C HIS A 395 -22.84 0.99 25.71
N LEU A 396 -23.96 0.43 25.27
CA LEU A 396 -25.12 0.17 26.13
C LEU A 396 -24.78 -0.79 27.27
N ASP A 397 -24.09 -1.88 26.98
CA ASP A 397 -23.62 -2.85 27.99
C ASP A 397 -22.62 -2.19 28.99
N LEU A 398 -21.73 -1.33 28.49
CA LEU A 398 -20.80 -0.56 29.33
C LEU A 398 -21.49 0.46 30.24
N VAL A 399 -22.60 1.06 29.79
CA VAL A 399 -23.39 1.99 30.63
C VAL A 399 -23.99 1.26 31.84
N GLU A 400 -24.47 0.02 31.65
CA GLU A 400 -25.03 -0.79 32.73
C GLU A 400 -23.97 -1.22 33.76
N GLY A 401 -22.73 -1.47 33.29
CA GLY A 401 -21.62 -1.95 34.12
C GLY A 401 -20.66 -0.88 34.64
N ALA A 402 -20.94 0.41 34.46
CA ALA A 402 -20.00 1.48 34.80
C ALA A 402 -19.70 1.54 36.33
N PRO A 403 -18.43 1.49 36.76
CA PRO A 403 -18.07 1.39 38.18
C PRO A 403 -18.21 2.70 38.96
N ASP A 404 -18.13 3.85 38.28
CA ASP A 404 -18.16 5.18 38.90
C ASP A 404 -18.73 6.25 37.95
N PRO A 405 -19.15 7.42 38.47
CA PRO A 405 -19.73 8.49 37.65
C PRO A 405 -18.80 9.04 36.56
N GLY A 406 -17.48 9.07 36.78
CA GLY A 406 -16.51 9.53 35.80
C GLY A 406 -16.42 8.57 34.61
N THR A 407 -16.34 7.28 34.90
CA THR A 407 -16.36 6.23 33.88
C THR A 407 -17.68 6.24 33.09
N LEU A 408 -18.82 6.41 33.78
CA LEU A 408 -20.12 6.54 33.11
C LEU A 408 -20.17 7.76 32.18
N ALA A 409 -19.65 8.91 32.62
CA ALA A 409 -19.58 10.11 31.78
C ALA A 409 -18.78 9.86 30.51
N MET A 410 -17.61 9.23 30.63
CA MET A 410 -16.76 8.89 29.49
C MET A 410 -17.47 7.96 28.50
N VAL A 411 -18.11 6.88 28.99
CA VAL A 411 -18.85 5.95 28.13
C VAL A 411 -19.98 6.67 27.39
N GLN A 412 -20.72 7.55 28.08
CA GLN A 412 -21.80 8.32 27.48
C GLN A 412 -21.30 9.36 26.45
N LEU A 413 -20.13 9.97 26.67
CA LEU A 413 -19.49 10.87 25.71
C LEU A 413 -19.04 10.13 24.44
N HIS A 414 -18.41 8.96 24.59
CA HIS A 414 -18.08 8.10 23.45
C HIS A 414 -19.33 7.66 22.68
N ARG A 415 -20.39 7.30 23.43
CA ARG A 415 -21.69 6.93 22.85
C ARG A 415 -22.35 8.10 22.11
N ALA A 416 -22.30 9.32 22.66
CA ALA A 416 -22.79 10.52 21.99
C ALA A 416 -22.04 10.77 20.66
N GLY A 417 -20.71 10.62 20.68
CA GLY A 417 -19.88 10.67 19.48
C GLY A 417 -20.26 9.61 18.44
N ASN A 418 -20.43 8.35 18.85
CA ASN A 418 -20.86 7.28 17.95
C ASN A 418 -22.25 7.53 17.35
N LEU A 419 -23.22 7.93 18.18
CA LEU A 419 -24.59 8.22 17.74
C LEU A 419 -24.64 9.39 16.76
N LEU A 420 -23.86 10.45 17.01
CA LEU A 420 -23.79 11.61 16.14
C LEU A 420 -22.98 11.30 14.87
N PHE A 421 -21.70 10.99 15.05
CA PHE A 421 -20.73 10.91 13.97
C PHE A 421 -20.68 9.59 13.24
N THR A 422 -21.22 8.49 13.79
CA THR A 422 -21.20 7.16 13.15
C THR A 422 -22.61 6.68 12.77
N MET A 423 -23.66 7.17 13.42
CA MET A 423 -25.03 6.70 13.19
C MET A 423 -25.99 7.78 12.69
N ALA A 424 -25.57 9.06 12.67
CA ALA A 424 -26.41 10.21 12.29
C ALA A 424 -27.74 10.28 13.08
N ARG A 425 -27.68 10.07 14.41
CA ARG A 425 -28.81 10.09 15.35
C ARG A 425 -28.63 11.22 16.38
N PRO A 426 -28.74 12.51 15.99
CA PRO A 426 -28.47 13.64 16.88
C PRO A 426 -29.36 13.66 18.12
N ASP A 427 -30.65 13.34 18.00
CA ASP A 427 -31.57 13.28 19.15
C ASP A 427 -31.12 12.28 20.22
N ARG A 428 -30.62 11.12 19.80
CA ARG A 428 -30.09 10.10 20.73
C ARG A 428 -28.74 10.50 21.29
N ALA A 429 -27.90 11.16 20.50
CA ALA A 429 -26.63 11.70 20.96
C ALA A 429 -26.84 12.78 22.03
N ARG A 430 -27.87 13.63 21.90
CA ARG A 430 -28.27 14.63 22.91
C ARG A 430 -28.68 13.97 24.23
N LEU A 431 -29.42 12.86 24.18
CA LEU A 431 -29.76 12.08 25.38
C LEU A 431 -28.53 11.47 26.05
N ALA A 432 -27.58 10.95 25.27
CA ALA A 432 -26.32 10.43 25.80
C ALA A 432 -25.47 11.55 26.44
N LEU A 433 -25.38 12.72 25.79
CA LEU A 433 -24.69 13.87 26.37
C LEU A 433 -25.34 14.33 27.68
N ALA A 434 -26.67 14.47 27.73
CA ALA A 434 -27.38 14.84 28.96
C ALA A 434 -27.15 13.84 30.10
N ALA A 435 -27.06 12.54 29.76
CA ALA A 435 -26.70 11.50 30.73
C ALA A 435 -25.25 11.64 31.23
N ALA A 436 -24.32 12.04 30.37
CA ALA A 436 -22.94 12.35 30.77
C ALA A 436 -22.89 13.58 31.69
N GLU A 437 -23.57 14.66 31.34
CA GLU A 437 -23.64 15.91 32.12
C GLU A 437 -24.24 15.69 33.51
N ALA A 438 -25.27 14.83 33.61
CA ALA A 438 -25.92 14.49 34.88
C ALA A 438 -24.98 13.81 35.89
N THR A 439 -23.86 13.23 35.45
CA THR A 439 -22.84 12.67 36.35
C THR A 439 -22.03 13.74 37.08
N GLY A 440 -21.99 14.97 36.54
CA GLY A 440 -21.11 16.05 37.00
C GLY A 440 -19.62 15.84 36.70
N ALA A 441 -19.24 14.76 36.00
CA ALA A 441 -17.86 14.48 35.60
C ALA A 441 -17.55 14.95 34.16
N ALA A 442 -16.26 15.12 33.85
CA ALA A 442 -15.75 15.55 32.54
C ALA A 442 -16.48 16.77 31.89
N PRO A 443 -16.71 17.88 32.64
CA PRO A 443 -17.52 19.00 32.16
C PRO A 443 -16.95 19.68 30.91
N ALA A 444 -15.62 19.70 30.75
CA ALA A 444 -14.98 20.27 29.56
C ALA A 444 -15.24 19.43 28.29
N HIS A 445 -15.18 18.09 28.40
CA HIS A 445 -15.54 17.19 27.29
C HIS A 445 -17.02 17.27 26.93
N ALA A 446 -17.89 17.36 27.93
CA ALA A 446 -19.31 17.57 27.73
C ALA A 446 -19.60 18.91 27.01
N ALA A 447 -18.95 19.99 27.44
CA ALA A 447 -19.08 21.29 26.78
C ALA A 447 -18.58 21.28 25.32
N ALA A 448 -17.47 20.58 25.03
CA ALA A 448 -16.98 20.41 23.67
C ALA A 448 -17.97 19.63 22.79
N MET A 449 -18.50 18.50 23.29
CA MET A 449 -19.51 17.70 22.56
C MET A 449 -20.84 18.45 22.41
N SER A 450 -21.22 19.27 23.40
CA SER A 450 -22.40 20.15 23.34
C SER A 450 -22.34 21.07 22.12
N LEU A 451 -21.22 21.79 21.92
CA LEU A 451 -21.05 22.68 20.75
C LEU A 451 -21.20 21.95 19.42
N VAL A 452 -20.66 20.72 19.32
CA VAL A 452 -20.77 19.92 18.10
C VAL A 452 -22.23 19.54 17.83
N LEU A 453 -22.98 19.15 18.86
CA LEU A 453 -24.41 18.86 18.72
C LEU A 453 -25.22 20.10 18.34
N ASP A 454 -24.87 21.26 18.88
CA ASP A 454 -25.54 22.52 18.54
C ASP A 454 -25.31 22.89 17.07
N VAL A 455 -24.10 22.66 16.53
CA VAL A 455 -23.84 22.76 15.08
C VAL A 455 -24.69 21.78 14.28
N ALA A 456 -24.79 20.52 14.72
CA ALA A 456 -25.59 19.50 14.03
C ALA A 456 -27.10 19.81 14.02
N GLU A 457 -27.58 20.51 15.05
CA GLU A 457 -28.96 21.00 15.16
C GLU A 457 -29.18 22.36 14.47
N GLY A 458 -28.09 23.03 14.03
CA GLY A 458 -28.11 24.31 13.33
C GLY A 458 -28.15 25.54 14.24
N ASP A 459 -27.86 25.41 15.54
CA ASP A 459 -27.74 26.53 16.49
C ASP A 459 -26.36 27.20 16.40
N PHE A 460 -26.08 27.85 15.27
CA PHE A 460 -24.82 28.56 15.06
C PHE A 460 -24.67 29.79 15.98
N ALA A 461 -25.78 30.43 16.38
CA ALA A 461 -25.74 31.59 17.26
C ALA A 461 -25.26 31.21 18.67
N GLY A 462 -25.79 30.12 19.24
CA GLY A 462 -25.34 29.60 20.53
C GLY A 462 -23.89 29.09 20.50
N VAL A 463 -23.41 28.64 19.33
CA VAL A 463 -22.00 28.25 19.13
C VAL A 463 -21.09 29.48 19.07
N LEU A 464 -21.46 30.53 18.33
CA LEU A 464 -20.67 31.77 18.25
C LEU A 464 -20.53 32.49 19.60
N ASP A 465 -21.55 32.39 20.47
CA ASP A 465 -21.50 32.97 21.81
C ASP A 465 -20.50 32.23 22.73
N ARG A 466 -20.46 30.90 22.68
CA ARG A 466 -19.67 30.07 23.63
C ARG A 466 -18.31 29.61 23.12
N ALA A 467 -18.18 29.34 21.82
CA ALA A 467 -16.96 28.78 21.24
C ALA A 467 -15.71 29.64 21.48
N PRO A 468 -15.74 30.98 21.35
CA PRO A 468 -14.56 31.81 21.62
C PRO A 468 -14.03 31.68 23.05
N GLN A 469 -14.92 31.50 24.02
CA GLN A 469 -14.53 31.35 25.43
C GLN A 469 -13.88 29.98 25.67
N LEU A 470 -14.38 28.93 25.03
CA LEU A 470 -13.84 27.57 25.13
C LEU A 470 -12.51 27.43 24.39
N LEU A 471 -12.34 28.07 23.21
CA LEU A 471 -11.08 28.09 22.46
C LEU A 471 -9.94 28.75 23.25
N ARG A 472 -10.25 29.82 24.01
CA ARG A 472 -9.27 30.55 24.83
C ARG A 472 -9.12 29.97 26.24
N GLY A 473 -9.95 28.99 26.59
CA GLY A 473 -9.92 28.30 27.87
C GLY A 473 -8.87 27.19 27.93
N SER A 474 -8.76 26.57 29.10
CA SER A 474 -7.95 25.36 29.25
C SER A 474 -8.75 24.14 28.81
N LEU A 475 -8.40 23.56 27.67
CA LEU A 475 -9.00 22.32 27.18
C LEU A 475 -8.24 21.10 27.73
N PRO A 476 -8.94 20.01 28.05
CA PRO A 476 -8.36 18.86 28.77
C PRO A 476 -7.40 18.03 27.90
N ASP A 477 -7.64 17.97 26.59
CA ASP A 477 -6.83 17.22 25.63
C ASP A 477 -7.05 17.74 24.20
N ASP A 478 -6.26 17.19 23.27
CA ASP A 478 -6.33 17.52 21.84
C ASP A 478 -7.70 17.21 21.21
N LEU A 479 -8.39 16.15 21.66
CA LEU A 479 -9.68 15.77 21.10
C LEU A 479 -10.73 16.84 21.42
N ALA A 480 -10.78 17.32 22.68
CA ALA A 480 -11.62 18.44 23.06
C ALA A 480 -11.27 19.71 22.26
N GLY A 481 -9.97 19.97 22.06
CA GLY A 481 -9.46 21.01 21.15
C GLY A 481 -10.06 20.95 19.76
N ILE A 482 -9.97 19.78 19.13
CA ILE A 482 -10.46 19.55 17.77
C ILE A 482 -11.99 19.67 17.71
N LEU A 483 -12.73 19.16 18.69
CA LEU A 483 -14.20 19.25 18.71
C LEU A 483 -14.69 20.70 18.82
N VAL A 484 -14.12 21.47 19.76
CA VAL A 484 -14.45 22.90 19.90
C VAL A 484 -14.07 23.67 18.64
N ALA A 485 -12.86 23.46 18.12
CA ALA A 485 -12.41 24.07 16.87
C ALA A 485 -13.29 23.70 15.68
N SER A 486 -13.77 22.46 15.60
CA SER A 486 -14.64 22.01 14.49
C SER A 486 -15.97 22.75 14.54
N ALA A 487 -16.57 22.84 15.72
CA ALA A 487 -17.83 23.56 15.90
C ALA A 487 -17.67 25.06 15.61
N ALA A 488 -16.59 25.68 16.11
CA ALA A 488 -16.26 27.07 15.84
C ALA A 488 -16.05 27.33 14.34
N SER A 489 -15.31 26.45 13.65
CA SER A 489 -15.04 26.55 12.21
C SER A 489 -16.33 26.43 11.39
N ALA A 490 -17.22 25.50 11.76
CA ALA A 490 -18.51 25.33 11.10
C ALA A 490 -19.38 26.59 11.24
N ALA A 491 -19.48 27.16 12.44
CA ALA A 491 -20.25 28.37 12.69
C ALA A 491 -19.62 29.61 12.01
N ALA A 492 -18.30 29.77 12.11
CA ALA A 492 -17.56 30.85 11.47
C ALA A 492 -17.68 30.81 9.94
N ALA A 493 -17.59 29.62 9.34
CA ALA A 493 -17.70 29.45 7.90
C ALA A 493 -19.06 29.93 7.35
N VAL A 494 -20.17 29.62 8.03
CA VAL A 494 -21.51 30.00 7.55
C VAL A 494 -21.91 31.44 7.89
N THR A 495 -21.21 32.08 8.85
CA THR A 495 -21.49 33.46 9.29
C THR A 495 -20.49 34.49 8.80
N GLY A 496 -19.33 34.06 8.29
CA GLY A 496 -18.29 34.95 7.76
C GLY A 496 -17.33 35.52 8.81
N GLU A 497 -17.23 34.90 9.98
CA GLU A 497 -16.35 35.33 11.08
C GLU A 497 -14.90 34.84 10.86
N GLU A 498 -14.14 35.54 10.02
CA GLU A 498 -12.78 35.12 9.60
C GLU A 498 -11.78 34.99 10.76
N GLU A 499 -11.81 35.91 11.74
CA GLU A 499 -10.90 35.85 12.91
C GLU A 499 -11.13 34.58 13.74
N LEU A 500 -12.39 34.19 13.92
CA LEU A 500 -12.75 32.96 14.63
C LEU A 500 -12.37 31.71 13.83
N LEU A 501 -12.47 31.76 12.50
CA LEU A 501 -12.04 30.69 11.61
C LEU A 501 -10.53 30.43 11.74
N ASP A 502 -9.72 31.50 11.71
CA ASP A 502 -8.25 31.41 11.86
C ASP A 502 -7.86 30.95 13.29
N GLU A 503 -8.53 31.46 14.34
CA GLU A 503 -8.31 31.02 15.73
C GLU A 503 -8.62 29.53 15.92
N ALA A 504 -9.74 29.06 15.39
CA ALA A 504 -10.15 27.66 15.45
C ALA A 504 -9.16 26.73 14.72
N ALA A 505 -8.63 27.16 13.57
CA ALA A 505 -7.62 26.38 12.85
C ALA A 505 -6.37 26.14 13.70
N VAL A 506 -5.89 27.16 14.42
CA VAL A 506 -4.71 27.05 15.30
C VAL A 506 -4.98 26.14 16.49
N VAL A 507 -6.08 26.36 17.22
CA VAL A 507 -6.43 25.55 18.42
C VAL A 507 -6.68 24.10 18.06
N GLY A 508 -7.35 23.84 16.93
CA GLY A 508 -7.58 22.48 16.44
C GLY A 508 -6.35 21.82 15.82
N GLY A 509 -5.22 22.54 15.72
CA GLY A 509 -3.94 21.98 15.29
C GLY A 509 -3.71 21.93 13.78
N LEU A 510 -4.47 22.69 12.97
CA LEU A 510 -4.27 22.84 11.52
C LEU A 510 -3.27 23.95 11.20
N THR A 511 -2.03 23.76 11.65
CA THR A 511 -0.95 24.74 11.48
C THR A 511 -0.02 24.36 10.33
N ALA A 512 1.08 25.09 10.15
CA ALA A 512 2.11 24.72 9.18
C ALA A 512 2.82 23.41 9.57
N ASP A 513 3.02 23.20 10.88
CA ASP A 513 3.82 22.10 11.43
C ASP A 513 2.97 20.92 11.94
N ARG A 514 1.64 21.06 11.95
CA ARG A 514 0.71 20.07 12.50
C ARG A 514 -0.51 19.88 11.61
N ALA A 515 -0.94 18.64 11.44
CA ALA A 515 -2.22 18.26 10.86
C ALA A 515 -2.85 17.14 11.72
N PRO A 516 -4.03 17.34 12.32
CA PRO A 516 -4.66 16.35 13.17
C PRO A 516 -5.31 15.25 12.32
N THR A 517 -4.61 14.14 12.13
CA THR A 517 -5.10 13.01 11.30
C THR A 517 -6.03 12.05 12.05
N VAL A 518 -6.58 12.46 13.22
CA VAL A 518 -7.70 11.76 13.87
C VAL A 518 -8.99 12.04 13.10
N ILE A 519 -9.98 11.14 13.19
CA ILE A 519 -11.25 11.28 12.45
C ILE A 519 -11.88 12.69 12.60
N PRO A 520 -12.04 13.25 13.82
CA PRO A 520 -12.59 14.60 13.97
C PRO A 520 -11.74 15.71 13.33
N GLY A 521 -10.43 15.50 13.19
CA GLY A 521 -9.51 16.47 12.60
C GLY A 521 -9.66 16.63 11.09
N PHE A 522 -10.07 15.56 10.39
CA PHE A 522 -10.50 15.69 8.99
C PHE A 522 -11.76 16.54 8.85
N GLY A 523 -12.65 16.49 9.85
CA GLY A 523 -13.84 17.31 9.84
C GLY A 523 -13.60 18.78 10.10
N LEU A 524 -12.71 19.08 11.02
CA LEU A 524 -12.18 20.42 11.19
C LEU A 524 -11.61 20.95 9.86
N ALA A 525 -10.77 20.15 9.18
CA ALA A 525 -10.16 20.54 7.92
C ALA A 525 -11.20 20.83 6.83
N ASP A 526 -12.27 20.05 6.79
CA ASP A 526 -13.36 20.26 5.83
C ASP A 526 -14.15 21.55 6.09
N PHE A 527 -14.48 21.84 7.35
CA PHE A 527 -15.10 23.13 7.73
C PHE A 527 -14.21 24.32 7.42
N GLN A 528 -12.89 24.17 7.55
CA GLN A 528 -11.91 25.19 7.17
C GLN A 528 -11.85 25.41 5.65
N VAL A 529 -11.89 24.34 4.85
CA VAL A 529 -12.02 24.43 3.38
C VAL A 529 -13.29 25.17 2.99
N LEU A 530 -14.42 24.86 3.64
CA LEU A 530 -15.68 25.55 3.42
C LEU A 530 -15.59 27.04 3.81
N GLY A 531 -15.04 27.33 4.99
CA GLY A 531 -14.86 28.71 5.48
C GLY A 531 -14.03 29.55 4.52
N HIS A 532 -12.86 29.06 4.10
CA HIS A 532 -12.01 29.75 3.13
C HIS A 532 -12.65 29.92 1.76
N ARG A 533 -13.47 28.96 1.31
CA ARG A 533 -14.27 29.11 0.09
C ARG A 533 -15.28 30.26 0.23
N LEU A 534 -16.02 30.32 1.34
CA LEU A 534 -17.05 31.34 1.57
C LEU A 534 -16.47 32.73 1.84
N ALA A 535 -15.28 32.80 2.46
CA ALA A 535 -14.50 34.02 2.66
C ALA A 535 -13.77 34.50 1.39
N GLY A 536 -13.86 33.78 0.27
CA GLY A 536 -13.18 34.16 -0.98
C GLY A 536 -11.66 33.95 -0.98
N THR A 537 -11.14 33.10 -0.10
CA THR A 537 -9.71 32.73 0.02
C THR A 537 -9.47 31.22 -0.22
N PRO A 538 -10.01 30.60 -1.28
CA PRO A 538 -9.98 29.14 -1.47
C PRO A 538 -8.59 28.52 -1.50
N ASP A 539 -7.55 29.29 -1.89
CA ASP A 539 -6.16 28.84 -1.87
C ASP A 539 -5.64 28.50 -0.46
N ARG A 540 -6.08 29.25 0.58
CA ARG A 540 -5.73 28.94 1.98
C ARG A 540 -6.31 27.58 2.41
N GLY A 541 -7.56 27.33 2.04
CA GLY A 541 -8.21 26.03 2.23
C GLY A 541 -7.52 24.91 1.45
N ALA A 542 -7.08 25.17 0.22
CA ALA A 542 -6.33 24.21 -0.59
C ALA A 542 -4.97 23.85 -0.02
N ASP A 543 -4.24 24.81 0.54
CA ASP A 543 -2.95 24.55 1.20
C ASP A 543 -3.12 23.68 2.45
N LEU A 544 -4.16 23.95 3.24
CA LEU A 544 -4.53 23.13 4.40
C LEU A 544 -4.90 21.71 3.99
N ALA A 545 -5.76 21.56 2.98
CA ALA A 545 -6.15 20.26 2.45
C ALA A 545 -4.95 19.48 1.89
N ARG A 546 -3.97 20.16 1.27
CA ARG A 546 -2.73 19.53 0.79
C ARG A 546 -1.88 18.98 1.93
N ARG A 547 -1.73 19.73 3.03
CA ARG A 547 -1.04 19.27 4.24
C ARG A 547 -1.74 18.07 4.86
N MET A 548 -3.07 18.14 5.01
CA MET A 548 -3.87 17.02 5.52
C MET A 548 -3.73 15.77 4.63
N ARG A 549 -3.80 15.95 3.31
CA ARG A 549 -3.64 14.86 2.34
C ARG A 549 -2.27 14.21 2.41
N ALA A 550 -1.21 15.01 2.57
CA ALA A 550 0.15 14.50 2.73
C ALA A 550 0.30 13.73 4.04
N ALA A 551 -0.19 14.29 5.16
CA ALA A 551 -0.14 13.65 6.47
C ALA A 551 -0.94 12.34 6.53
N SER A 552 -2.00 12.21 5.73
CA SER A 552 -2.85 11.02 5.71
C SER A 552 -2.56 10.04 4.57
N ALA A 553 -1.60 10.32 3.68
CA ALA A 553 -1.42 9.56 2.44
C ALA A 553 -1.07 8.08 2.71
N ASP A 554 -0.21 7.87 3.69
CA ASP A 554 0.35 6.58 4.07
C ASP A 554 -0.39 5.93 5.26
N LEU A 555 -1.42 6.60 5.80
CA LEU A 555 -2.19 6.06 6.92
C LEU A 555 -3.14 4.95 6.43
N PRO A 556 -3.33 3.88 7.21
CA PRO A 556 -4.26 2.82 6.84
C PRO A 556 -5.74 3.24 7.03
N GLY A 557 -6.64 2.48 6.43
CA GLY A 557 -8.07 2.55 6.72
C GLY A 557 -8.75 3.89 6.36
N PRO A 558 -9.77 4.32 7.14
CA PRO A 558 -10.60 5.49 6.82
C PRO A 558 -9.83 6.82 6.73
N ALA A 559 -8.72 7.00 7.47
CA ALA A 559 -7.99 8.27 7.53
C ALA A 559 -7.47 8.71 6.15
N ARG A 560 -6.90 7.78 5.38
CA ARG A 560 -6.43 8.06 4.01
C ARG A 560 -7.56 8.47 3.07
N LEU A 561 -8.71 7.81 3.20
CA LEU A 561 -9.90 8.13 2.41
C LEU A 561 -10.47 9.50 2.81
N MET A 562 -10.37 9.89 4.08
CA MET A 562 -10.74 11.23 4.55
C MET A 562 -9.85 12.33 4.00
N GLY A 563 -8.54 12.09 3.92
CA GLY A 563 -7.65 13.01 3.22
C GLY A 563 -8.02 13.20 1.75
N LEU A 564 -8.51 12.17 1.07
CA LEU A 564 -9.01 12.28 -0.32
C LEU A 564 -10.30 13.12 -0.40
N VAL A 565 -11.21 12.97 0.57
CA VAL A 565 -12.44 13.79 0.62
C VAL A 565 -12.10 15.26 0.80
N VAL A 566 -11.27 15.60 1.80
CA VAL A 566 -10.85 16.99 2.06
C VAL A 566 -10.12 17.59 0.85
N ALA A 567 -9.22 16.83 0.22
CA ALA A 567 -8.54 17.27 -1.00
C ALA A 567 -9.52 17.49 -2.17
N GLY A 568 -10.51 16.61 -2.33
CA GLY A 568 -11.55 16.74 -3.34
C GLY A 568 -12.43 17.98 -3.14
N HIS A 569 -12.88 18.23 -1.91
CA HIS A 569 -13.64 19.43 -1.58
C HIS A 569 -12.84 20.72 -1.78
N ALA A 570 -11.54 20.72 -1.44
CA ALA A 570 -10.67 21.86 -1.70
C ALA A 570 -10.44 22.11 -3.20
N ALA A 571 -10.28 21.04 -3.99
CA ALA A 571 -10.20 21.16 -5.45
C ALA A 571 -11.48 21.76 -6.04
N LEU A 572 -12.66 21.31 -5.58
CA LEU A 572 -13.94 21.92 -5.97
C LEU A 572 -14.04 23.39 -5.53
N ALA A 573 -13.54 23.74 -4.34
CA ALA A 573 -13.55 25.11 -3.83
C ALA A 573 -12.72 26.05 -4.72
N CYS A 574 -11.66 25.52 -5.33
CA CYS A 574 -10.81 26.21 -6.31
C CYS A 574 -11.33 26.13 -7.76
N GLY A 575 -12.48 25.48 -8.02
CA GLY A 575 -13.02 25.29 -9.36
C GLY A 575 -12.32 24.20 -10.20
N ARG A 576 -11.47 23.36 -9.60
CA ARG A 576 -10.75 22.26 -10.26
C ARG A 576 -11.57 20.97 -10.22
N VAL A 577 -12.58 20.88 -11.08
CA VAL A 577 -13.56 19.78 -11.06
C VAL A 577 -12.94 18.42 -11.39
N ASP A 578 -12.02 18.36 -12.35
CA ASP A 578 -11.39 17.10 -12.76
C ASP A 578 -10.56 16.48 -11.62
N ASP A 579 -9.74 17.29 -10.95
CA ASP A 579 -8.94 16.88 -9.77
C ASP A 579 -9.83 16.39 -8.62
N ALA A 580 -10.96 17.08 -8.42
CA ALA A 580 -11.94 16.70 -7.41
C ALA A 580 -12.59 15.35 -7.72
N LEU A 581 -13.00 15.12 -8.96
CA LEU A 581 -13.65 13.88 -9.38
C LEU A 581 -12.75 12.68 -9.17
N VAL A 582 -11.45 12.79 -9.44
CA VAL A 582 -10.48 11.71 -9.18
C VAL A 582 -10.45 11.36 -7.69
N SER A 583 -10.24 12.37 -6.84
CA SER A 583 -10.08 12.16 -5.39
C SER A 583 -11.36 11.64 -4.74
N LEU A 584 -12.52 12.22 -5.11
CA LEU A 584 -13.82 11.85 -4.55
C LEU A 584 -14.30 10.48 -5.02
N ARG A 585 -14.04 10.10 -6.28
CA ARG A 585 -14.39 8.76 -6.77
C ARG A 585 -13.55 7.68 -6.07
N GLU A 586 -12.26 7.92 -5.87
CA GLU A 586 -11.41 6.98 -5.13
C GLU A 586 -11.87 6.85 -3.68
N ALA A 587 -12.18 7.97 -3.00
CA ALA A 587 -12.74 7.94 -1.65
C ALA A 587 -14.08 7.20 -1.61
N TRP A 588 -14.99 7.47 -2.54
CA TRP A 588 -16.31 6.82 -2.64
C TRP A 588 -16.20 5.31 -2.83
N ALA A 589 -15.34 4.88 -3.75
CA ALA A 589 -15.04 3.46 -3.95
C ALA A 589 -14.39 2.88 -2.68
N GLY A 590 -13.53 3.66 -2.01
CA GLY A 590 -12.95 3.47 -0.68
C GLY A 590 -13.90 2.98 0.41
N PHE A 591 -15.04 3.65 0.52
CA PHE A 591 -16.04 3.38 1.54
C PHE A 591 -17.02 2.27 1.16
N ASP A 592 -16.76 1.55 0.06
CA ASP A 592 -17.63 0.51 -0.51
C ASP A 592 -19.08 1.00 -0.70
N GLY A 593 -19.24 2.28 -1.05
CA GLY A 593 -20.54 2.92 -1.21
C GLY A 593 -21.28 3.21 0.11
N SER A 594 -20.68 2.96 1.28
CA SER A 594 -21.19 3.51 2.53
C SER A 594 -21.09 5.04 2.45
N LEU A 595 -22.24 5.71 2.51
CA LEU A 595 -22.42 7.17 2.40
C LEU A 595 -21.72 7.96 3.52
N PHE A 596 -20.98 7.28 4.37
CA PHE A 596 -20.90 7.60 5.77
C PHE A 596 -20.05 8.85 6.06
N PRO A 597 -18.83 8.98 5.50
CA PRO A 597 -18.09 10.21 5.68
C PRO A 597 -18.42 11.29 4.64
N LEU A 598 -19.15 10.94 3.58
CA LEU A 598 -19.63 11.93 2.63
C LEU A 598 -20.79 12.74 3.21
N LEU A 599 -21.64 12.18 4.07
CA LEU A 599 -22.81 12.91 4.58
C LEU A 599 -22.49 13.91 5.70
N ILE A 600 -21.46 13.67 6.51
CA ILE A 600 -21.09 14.60 7.59
C ILE A 600 -20.37 15.85 7.03
N PHE A 601 -19.81 15.75 5.82
CA PHE A 601 -19.04 16.82 5.18
C PHE A 601 -19.68 17.40 3.91
N SER A 602 -20.68 16.74 3.30
CA SER A 602 -21.31 17.21 2.05
C SER A 602 -22.41 18.27 2.21
N HIS A 603 -22.44 19.04 3.30
CA HIS A 603 -23.50 20.04 3.47
C HIS A 603 -23.34 21.33 2.65
N ALA A 604 -22.34 21.47 1.76
CA ALA A 604 -22.08 22.80 1.18
C ALA A 604 -21.53 22.89 -0.26
N PHE A 605 -21.71 21.88 -1.13
CA PHE A 605 -21.39 22.07 -2.56
C PHE A 605 -22.57 22.43 -3.47
N VAL A 606 -23.82 22.26 -3.00
CA VAL A 606 -25.00 22.68 -3.75
C VAL A 606 -25.87 23.47 -2.77
N GLY A 607 -25.90 24.79 -2.94
CA GLY A 607 -26.39 25.78 -1.97
C GLY A 607 -27.81 25.55 -1.46
N VAL A 608 -28.19 26.29 -0.38
CA VAL A 608 -29.48 26.33 0.37
C VAL A 608 -29.19 26.03 1.85
N ILE A 609 -28.94 27.03 2.70
CA ILE A 609 -29.99 27.76 3.44
C ILE A 609 -31.41 27.20 3.14
N ARG A 610 -31.80 26.21 3.95
CA ARG A 610 -33.11 25.54 4.19
C ARG A 610 -33.78 24.68 3.10
N PRO A 611 -33.95 23.37 3.36
CA PRO A 611 -35.15 22.61 3.02
C PRO A 611 -36.03 22.51 4.28
N ALA A 612 -36.88 23.50 4.54
CA ALA A 612 -37.80 23.40 5.67
C ALA A 612 -38.73 22.19 5.45
N ARG A 613 -38.53 21.11 6.22
CA ARG A 613 -39.24 19.81 6.26
C ARG A 613 -38.62 18.67 5.44
N LEU A 614 -37.69 17.93 6.03
CA LEU A 614 -37.54 16.50 5.75
C LEU A 614 -37.07 15.75 7.02
N PRO A 615 -37.91 14.90 7.63
CA PRO A 615 -37.52 13.60 8.15
C PRO A 615 -37.92 12.52 7.13
N ALA A 616 -37.33 11.35 7.00
CA ALA A 616 -36.13 10.73 7.56
C ALA A 616 -35.71 9.72 6.49
N THR A 617 -34.40 9.47 6.32
CA THR A 617 -33.83 8.47 5.39
C THR A 617 -34.09 8.74 3.89
N VAL A 618 -33.01 8.91 3.11
CA VAL A 618 -32.98 8.71 1.65
C VAL A 618 -33.70 9.79 0.79
N CYS A 619 -32.95 10.76 0.26
CA CYS A 619 -33.23 11.33 -1.07
C CYS A 619 -31.93 11.44 -1.89
N VAL A 620 -31.66 10.31 -2.53
CA VAL A 620 -30.77 10.01 -3.64
C VAL A 620 -30.72 11.12 -4.71
N HIS A 621 -29.51 11.53 -5.11
CA HIS A 621 -29.11 12.06 -6.44
C HIS A 621 -29.97 13.14 -7.13
N ALA A 622 -29.53 14.41 -7.18
CA ALA A 622 -30.15 15.34 -8.15
C ALA A 622 -29.29 16.45 -8.80
N GLY A 623 -28.01 16.63 -8.49
CA GLY A 623 -27.29 17.84 -8.95
C GLY A 623 -26.25 17.67 -10.07
N LEU A 624 -25.25 16.80 -9.86
CA LEU A 624 -23.95 16.95 -10.55
C LEU A 624 -23.45 15.72 -11.31
N LEU A 625 -24.22 14.62 -11.35
CA LEU A 625 -23.88 13.41 -12.10
C LEU A 625 -24.65 13.22 -13.42
N SER A 626 -25.44 14.22 -13.85
CA SER A 626 -26.23 14.17 -15.10
C SER A 626 -25.59 14.89 -16.31
N LEU A 627 -24.29 15.20 -16.28
CA LEU A 627 -23.57 15.82 -17.40
C LEU A 627 -22.40 14.98 -17.93
N VAL A 628 -22.61 13.67 -18.10
CA VAL A 628 -21.79 12.84 -19.00
C VAL A 628 -22.74 12.22 -20.03
N PRO A 629 -22.75 12.66 -21.30
CA PRO A 629 -23.35 11.86 -22.36
C PRO A 629 -22.47 10.62 -22.57
N TYR A 630 -23.14 9.47 -22.71
CA TYR A 630 -22.61 8.13 -22.97
C TYR A 630 -21.33 8.04 -23.81
#